data_AF-A0A356DZT8-F1
#
_entry.id   AF-A0A356DZT8-F1
#
_cell.length_a   1.000
_cell.length_b   1.000
_cell.length_c   1.000
_cell.angle_alpha   90.00
_cell.angle_beta   90.00
_cell.angle_gamma   90.00
#
_symmetry.space_group_name_H-M   'P 1'
#
loop_
_entity.id
_entity.type
_entity.pdbx_description
1 polymer ?
#
loop_
_entity_poly.entity_id
_entity_poly.type
_entity_poly.pdbx_seq_one_letter_code
_entity_poly.pdbx_strand_id
1 'polypeptide(L)'
;TPYNAGKSSYMSDFTYTDPAGLLRSAATGDVAKELYTAQPNTILDPIKVGSSYLLLEVGEDTQDEGMASYLSMFYDYYSGSQNQQDFSQALYTSDAFEDNFLTTFLTVVLGQ
;
A
#
# COMPACT_ATOMS: atom_id res chain seq x y z
N THR A 1 2.26 -0.88 -19.18
CA THR A 1 3.33 0.13 -19.45
C THR A 1 4.63 -0.33 -18.83
N PRO A 2 5.82 -0.11 -19.45
CA PRO A 2 7.05 -0.09 -18.66
C PRO A 2 7.82 1.21 -18.81
N TYR A 3 8.00 1.93 -17.70
CA TYR A 3 9.35 2.42 -17.37
C TYR A 3 9.57 2.40 -15.85
N ASN A 4 10.27 1.37 -15.39
CA ASN A 4 10.80 1.25 -14.04
C ASN A 4 12.27 1.71 -14.05
N ALA A 5 12.50 3.00 -13.80
CA ALA A 5 13.83 3.62 -13.82
C ALA A 5 14.76 3.18 -12.68
N GLY A 6 14.21 2.63 -11.59
CA GLY A 6 14.90 2.40 -10.33
C GLY A 6 15.19 0.94 -9.99
N LYS A 7 14.72 -0.02 -10.82
CA LYS A 7 14.88 -1.47 -10.62
C LYS A 7 14.48 -2.01 -9.22
N SER A 8 13.66 -1.30 -8.46
CA SER A 8 13.02 -1.86 -7.27
C SER A 8 11.96 -0.90 -6.75
N SER A 9 10.72 -1.37 -6.66
CA SER A 9 9.62 -0.68 -6.01
C SER A 9 8.60 -1.75 -5.65
N TYR A 10 8.56 -2.14 -4.38
CA TYR A 10 7.31 -2.57 -3.78
C TYR A 10 6.25 -1.55 -4.22
N MET A 11 5.34 -1.94 -5.13
CA MET A 11 4.39 -1.00 -5.72
C MET A 11 3.33 -0.62 -4.68
N SER A 12 3.67 0.34 -3.82
CA SER A 12 2.74 0.95 -2.86
C SER A 12 1.63 1.73 -3.57
N ASP A 13 1.89 2.23 -4.78
CA ASP A 13 0.91 2.89 -5.64
C ASP A 13 1.32 2.88 -7.14
N PHE A 14 0.47 3.47 -7.98
CA PHE A 14 0.66 3.57 -9.44
C PHE A 14 1.40 4.85 -9.89
N THR A 15 2.12 5.55 -9.00
CA THR A 15 2.77 6.85 -9.30
C THR A 15 3.74 6.79 -10.48
N TYR A 16 4.37 5.64 -10.71
CA TYR A 16 5.36 5.44 -11.77
C TYR A 16 4.80 4.70 -13.00
N THR A 17 3.50 4.41 -13.01
CA THR A 17 2.86 3.62 -14.07
C THR A 17 2.37 4.51 -15.22
N ASP A 18 2.04 5.76 -14.93
CA ASP A 18 1.59 6.75 -15.91
C ASP A 18 2.23 8.14 -15.68
N PRO A 19 2.84 8.78 -16.70
CA PRO A 19 3.49 10.09 -16.53
C PRO A 19 2.55 11.24 -16.12
N ALA A 20 1.25 11.08 -16.37
CA ALA A 20 0.24 12.09 -16.08
C ALA A 20 -0.32 12.00 -14.63
N GLY A 21 0.01 10.93 -13.89
CA GLY A 21 -0.51 10.66 -12.54
C GLY A 21 -2.02 10.38 -12.47
N LEU A 22 -2.68 10.14 -13.61
CA LEU A 22 -4.12 9.91 -13.66
C LEU A 22 -4.50 8.56 -13.09
N LEU A 23 -3.68 7.51 -13.32
CA LEU A 23 -3.94 6.18 -12.80
C LEU A 23 -3.80 6.16 -11.28
N ARG A 24 -2.74 6.78 -10.76
CA ARG A 24 -2.54 6.98 -9.31
C ARG A 24 -3.75 7.67 -8.67
N SER A 25 -4.27 8.72 -9.32
CA SER A 25 -5.42 9.47 -8.82
C SER A 25 -6.72 8.67 -8.83
N ALA A 26 -6.85 7.73 -9.77
CA ALA A 26 -8.01 6.86 -9.91
C ALA A 26 -8.00 5.65 -8.96
N ALA A 27 -6.81 5.16 -8.61
CA ALA A 27 -6.58 3.94 -7.84
C ALA A 27 -6.90 4.13 -6.34
N THR A 28 -8.18 4.35 -6.03
CA THR A 28 -8.70 4.46 -4.66
C THR A 28 -9.87 3.48 -4.47
N GLY A 29 -10.05 2.98 -3.24
CA GLY A 29 -11.16 2.09 -2.90
C GLY A 29 -11.27 0.86 -3.81
N ASP A 30 -12.46 0.63 -4.36
CA ASP A 30 -12.75 -0.54 -5.20
C ASP A 30 -11.96 -0.56 -6.52
N VAL A 31 -11.66 0.61 -7.09
CA VAL A 31 -10.86 0.72 -8.32
C VAL A 31 -9.43 0.22 -8.06
N ALA A 32 -8.85 0.55 -6.90
CA ALA A 32 -7.53 0.02 -6.55
C ALA A 32 -7.56 -1.51 -6.46
N LYS A 33 -8.59 -2.07 -5.82
CA LYS A 33 -8.75 -3.53 -5.71
C LYS A 33 -8.89 -4.18 -7.09
N GLU A 34 -9.69 -3.62 -7.97
CA GLU A 34 -9.88 -4.12 -9.34
C GLU A 34 -8.55 -4.13 -10.11
N LEU A 35 -7.77 -3.06 -10.03
CA LEU A 35 -6.46 -2.96 -10.69
C LEU A 35 -5.45 -4.02 -10.25
N TYR A 36 -5.49 -4.45 -8.98
CA TYR A 36 -4.59 -5.48 -8.46
C TYR A 36 -5.12 -6.91 -8.60
N THR A 37 -6.41 -7.10 -8.85
CA THR A 37 -7.04 -8.44 -8.84
C THR A 37 -7.54 -8.90 -10.20
N ALA A 38 -7.66 -7.98 -11.16
CA ALA A 38 -8.06 -8.31 -12.51
C ALA A 38 -7.04 -9.24 -13.17
N GLN A 39 -7.55 -10.14 -14.01
CA GLN A 39 -6.72 -11.13 -14.68
C GLN A 39 -5.84 -10.46 -15.75
N PRO A 40 -4.64 -10.98 -16.00
CA PRO A 40 -3.81 -10.52 -17.11
C PRO A 40 -4.56 -10.49 -18.44
N ASN A 41 -4.20 -9.52 -19.29
CA ASN A 41 -4.80 -9.25 -20.59
C ASN A 41 -6.31 -8.92 -20.55
N THR A 42 -6.83 -8.50 -19.38
CA THR A 42 -8.20 -8.01 -19.25
C THR A 42 -8.25 -6.52 -19.48
N ILE A 43 -9.18 -6.07 -20.32
CA ILE A 43 -9.54 -4.66 -20.45
C ILE A 43 -10.59 -4.34 -19.39
N LEU A 44 -10.29 -3.38 -18.51
CA LEU A 44 -11.21 -2.93 -17.48
C LEU A 44 -12.26 -1.97 -18.03
N ASP A 45 -13.37 -1.83 -17.30
CA ASP A 45 -14.39 -0.84 -17.61
C ASP A 45 -13.80 0.59 -17.55
N PRO A 46 -14.33 1.55 -18.33
CA PRO A 46 -13.81 2.90 -18.35
C PRO A 46 -13.88 3.60 -16.99
N ILE A 47 -12.74 3.99 -16.45
CA ILE A 47 -12.65 4.67 -15.14
C ILE A 47 -12.66 6.18 -15.37
N LYS A 48 -13.63 6.87 -14.79
CA LYS A 48 -13.73 8.34 -14.88
C LYS A 48 -12.78 9.00 -13.89
N VAL A 49 -11.94 9.92 -14.37
CA VAL A 49 -11.01 10.71 -13.57
C VAL A 49 -11.12 12.18 -13.96
N GLY A 50 -11.78 12.97 -13.11
CA GLY A 50 -12.07 14.37 -13.41
C GLY A 50 -12.91 14.51 -14.70
N SER A 51 -12.36 15.20 -15.70
CA SER A 51 -12.97 15.37 -17.03
C SER A 51 -12.56 14.32 -18.06
N SER A 52 -11.74 13.35 -17.67
CA SER A 52 -11.18 12.32 -18.56
C SER A 52 -11.70 10.93 -18.22
N TYR A 53 -11.57 10.00 -19.16
CA TYR A 53 -11.80 8.57 -18.95
C TYR A 53 -10.51 7.81 -19.22
N LEU A 54 -10.19 6.86 -18.35
CA LEU A 54 -9.09 5.93 -18.49
C LEU A 54 -9.63 4.60 -19.02
N LEU A 55 -8.95 4.06 -20.02
CA LEU A 55 -9.13 2.68 -20.48
C LEU A 55 -7.83 1.95 -20.18
N LEU A 56 -7.92 0.84 -19.45
CA LEU A 56 -6.76 0.14 -18.91
C LEU A 56 -6.80 -1.32 -19.32
N GLU A 57 -5.63 -1.85 -19.70
CA GLU A 57 -5.40 -3.26 -19.94
C GLU A 57 -4.39 -3.76 -18.91
N VAL A 58 -4.73 -4.86 -18.23
CA VAL A 58 -3.87 -5.49 -17.24
C VAL A 58 -2.76 -6.24 -17.96
N GLY A 59 -1.50 -5.91 -17.66
CA GLY A 59 -0.36 -6.62 -18.23
C GLY A 59 -0.15 -8.00 -17.62
N GLU A 60 0.62 -8.86 -18.30
CA GLU A 60 1.10 -10.11 -17.72
C GLU A 60 2.15 -9.86 -16.65
N ASP A 61 2.03 -10.59 -15.53
CA ASP A 61 3.03 -10.56 -14.48
C ASP A 61 4.23 -11.41 -14.92
N THR A 62 5.20 -10.76 -15.57
CA THR A 62 6.47 -11.41 -15.90
C THR A 62 7.35 -11.42 -14.66
N GLN A 63 7.11 -12.39 -13.77
CA GLN A 63 8.03 -12.66 -12.67
C GLN A 63 9.25 -13.41 -13.22
N ASP A 64 10.36 -12.70 -13.32
CA ASP A 64 11.66 -13.36 -13.48
C ASP A 64 11.98 -14.11 -12.18
N GLU A 65 12.51 -15.35 -12.24
CA GLU A 65 12.69 -16.22 -11.06
C GLU A 65 13.53 -15.54 -9.95
N GLY A 66 14.45 -14.65 -10.33
CA GLY A 66 15.20 -13.83 -9.39
C GLY A 66 14.34 -12.82 -8.63
N MET A 67 13.34 -12.22 -9.27
CA MET A 67 12.49 -11.18 -8.67
C MET A 67 11.57 -11.73 -7.57
N ALA A 68 11.05 -12.95 -7.72
CA ALA A 68 10.20 -13.60 -6.71
C ALA A 68 10.97 -13.90 -5.40
N SER A 69 12.23 -14.32 -5.53
CA SER A 69 13.17 -14.51 -4.41
C SER A 69 13.49 -13.20 -3.70
N TYR A 70 13.74 -12.13 -4.47
CA TYR A 70 13.96 -10.79 -3.92
C TYR A 70 12.72 -10.26 -3.19
N LEU A 71 11.52 -10.38 -3.77
CA LEU A 71 10.28 -9.96 -3.14
C LEU A 71 10.05 -10.68 -1.81
N SER A 72 10.14 -12.01 -1.76
CA SER A 72 9.96 -12.76 -0.51
C SER A 72 10.93 -12.34 0.60
N MET A 73 12.24 -12.17 0.29
CA MET A 73 13.22 -11.73 1.29
C MET A 73 12.94 -10.33 1.86
N PHE A 74 12.53 -9.39 1.01
CA PHE A 74 12.25 -8.03 1.46
C PHE A 74 10.90 -7.93 2.18
N TYR A 75 9.95 -8.82 1.90
CA TYR A 75 8.58 -8.72 2.40
C TYR A 75 8.55 -9.02 3.89
N ASP A 76 9.29 -10.03 4.31
CA ASP A 76 9.42 -10.39 5.72
C ASP A 76 10.08 -9.29 6.54
N TYR A 77 11.05 -8.58 5.97
CA TYR A 77 11.74 -7.47 6.65
C TYR A 77 10.86 -6.22 6.77
N TYR A 78 10.18 -5.84 5.68
CA TYR A 78 9.35 -4.62 5.66
C TYR A 78 7.98 -4.80 6.31
N SER A 79 7.37 -5.99 6.21
CA SER A 79 6.10 -6.27 6.90
C SER A 79 6.24 -6.18 8.41
N GLY A 80 7.40 -6.57 8.97
CA GLY A 80 7.66 -6.45 10.40
C GLY A 80 7.63 -5.01 10.90
N SER A 81 8.27 -4.06 10.20
CA SER A 81 8.31 -2.66 10.62
C SER A 81 6.99 -1.93 10.35
N GLN A 82 6.37 -2.18 9.20
CA GLN A 82 5.06 -1.60 8.85
C GLN A 82 3.98 -2.06 9.81
N ASN A 83 3.90 -3.36 10.12
CA ASN A 83 2.90 -3.90 11.05
C ASN A 83 3.07 -3.32 12.47
N GLN A 84 4.29 -3.06 12.93
CA GLN A 84 4.51 -2.41 14.23
C GLN A 84 4.02 -0.96 14.23
N GLN A 85 4.22 -0.24 13.13
CA GLN A 85 3.77 1.15 12.98
C GLN A 85 2.25 1.23 12.90
N ASP A 86 1.63 0.37 12.10
CA ASP A 86 0.18 0.27 11.94
C ASP A 86 -0.49 -0.19 13.25
N PHE A 87 0.10 -1.17 13.95
CA PHE A 87 -0.39 -1.60 15.27
C PHE A 87 -0.30 -0.47 16.29
N SER A 88 0.83 0.24 16.36
CA SER A 88 1.00 1.37 17.28
C SER A 88 -0.01 2.47 16.97
N GLN A 89 -0.22 2.79 15.70
CA GLN A 89 -1.18 3.81 15.29
C GLN A 89 -2.60 3.39 15.62
N ALA A 90 -3.01 2.15 15.29
CA ALA A 90 -4.32 1.61 15.63
C ALA A 90 -4.57 1.56 17.14
N LEU A 91 -3.53 1.31 17.94
CA LEU A 91 -3.62 1.36 19.40
C LEU A 91 -3.89 2.79 19.88
N TYR A 92 -3.10 3.78 19.43
CA TYR A 92 -3.22 5.16 19.89
C TYR A 92 -4.45 5.90 19.34
N THR A 93 -5.02 5.46 18.22
CA THR A 93 -6.25 6.04 17.64
C THR A 93 -7.51 5.30 18.05
N SER A 94 -7.41 4.22 18.84
CA SER A 94 -8.57 3.47 19.32
C SER A 94 -9.31 4.26 20.41
N ASP A 95 -10.63 4.36 20.28
CA ASP A 95 -11.49 4.96 21.32
C ASP A 95 -11.49 4.16 22.63
N ALA A 96 -11.02 2.91 22.60
CA ALA A 96 -10.85 2.07 23.78
C ALA A 96 -9.45 2.19 24.42
N PHE A 97 -8.56 2.99 23.84
CA PHE A 97 -7.24 3.24 24.41
C PHE A 97 -7.34 4.29 25.53
N GLU A 98 -7.17 3.83 26.77
CA GLU A 98 -7.05 4.71 27.92
C GLU A 98 -5.56 5.00 28.20
N ASP A 99 -5.13 6.24 27.98
CA ASP A 99 -3.79 6.69 28.37
C ASP A 99 -3.71 6.84 29.90
N ASN A 100 -3.38 5.74 30.56
CA ASN A 100 -3.16 5.66 32.00
C ASN A 100 -1.68 5.84 32.37
N PHE A 101 -0.82 6.32 31.46
CA PHE A 101 0.62 6.39 31.70
C PHE A 101 0.96 7.31 32.87
N LEU A 102 0.45 8.54 32.86
CA LEU A 102 0.72 9.52 33.92
C LEU A 102 0.18 9.05 35.28
N THR A 103 -1.04 8.52 35.33
CA THR A 103 -1.64 7.99 36.55
C THR A 103 -0.83 6.81 37.09
N THR A 104 -0.48 5.84 36.24
CA THR A 104 0.30 4.68 36.65
C THR A 104 1.71 5.07 37.09
N PHE A 105 2.35 6.01 36.40
CA PHE A 105 3.68 6.50 36.76
C PHE A 105 3.67 7.18 38.13
N LEU A 106 2.69 8.06 38.38
CA LEU A 106 2.56 8.75 39.66
C LEU A 106 2.24 7.77 40.81
N THR A 107 1.32 6.83 40.60
CA THR A 107 0.83 5.95 41.67
C THR A 107 1.72 4.73 41.92
N VAL A 108 2.30 4.13 40.88
CA VAL A 108 3.09 2.89 40.99
C VAL A 108 4.59 3.16 41.10
N VAL A 109 5.11 4.15 40.35
CA VAL A 109 6.56 4.42 40.31
C VAL A 109 6.96 5.47 41.34
N LEU A 110 6.18 6.53 41.49
CA LEU A 110 6.45 7.60 42.47
C LEU A 110 5.73 7.39 43.81
N GLY A 111 4.81 6.42 43.89
CA GLY A 111 4.20 5.97 45.14
C GLY A 111 3.37 7.05 45.86
N GLN A 112 2.77 7.99 45.13
CA GLN A 112 1.80 8.94 45.68
C GLN A 112 0.37 8.41 45.63
#